data_AF-A0A1Y0MY42-F1
#
_entry.id   AF-A0A1Y0MY42-F1
#
_cell.length_a   1.000
_cell.length_b   1.000
_cell.length_c   1.000
_cell.angle_alpha   90.00
_cell.angle_beta   90.00
_cell.angle_gamma   90.00
#
_symmetry.space_group_name_H-M   'P 1'
#
loop_
_entity.id
_entity.type
_entity.pdbx_description
1 polymer ?
#
loop_
_entity_poly.entity_id
_entity_poly.type
_entity_poly.pdbx_seq_one_letter_code
_entity_poly.pdbx_strand_id
1 'polypeptide(L)'
;MNEINELPYYPRFIFNISNGNCFSTADLEVLNNIKEKGRKGKINNFKKGQIISISEINENAENIVKTYKVLEIEIGEIKYEIDEKKYGINLNDCENSGKDKIWLMEIFIKLELIE
;
A
#
# COMPACT_ATOMS: atom_id res chain seq x y z
N MET A 1 -17.96 -19.54 -8.07
CA MET A 1 -16.80 -19.23 -7.23
C MET A 1 -16.64 -17.73 -7.33
N ASN A 2 -17.07 -16.98 -6.30
CA ASN A 2 -17.05 -15.51 -6.37
C ASN A 2 -15.60 -15.08 -6.56
N GLU A 3 -15.34 -14.24 -7.55
CA GLU A 3 -14.01 -13.67 -7.71
C GLU A 3 -13.67 -12.88 -6.45
N ILE A 4 -12.42 -12.99 -5.97
CA ILE A 4 -11.92 -12.19 -4.84
C ILE A 4 -12.19 -10.69 -5.04
N ASN A 5 -12.33 -10.28 -6.30
CA ASN A 5 -12.69 -8.93 -6.76
C ASN A 5 -14.06 -8.42 -6.26
N GLU A 6 -14.97 -9.30 -5.82
CA GLU A 6 -16.32 -8.95 -5.34
C GLU A 6 -16.41 -8.72 -3.82
N LEU A 7 -15.29 -8.82 -3.09
CA LEU A 7 -15.31 -8.54 -1.65
C LEU A 7 -15.64 -7.05 -1.40
N PRO A 8 -16.67 -6.72 -0.60
CA PRO A 8 -17.04 -5.33 -0.31
C PRO A 8 -16.00 -4.59 0.54
N TYR A 9 -15.01 -5.31 1.07
CA TYR A 9 -14.01 -4.80 1.99
C TYR A 9 -12.64 -5.36 1.62
N TYR A 10 -11.63 -4.49 1.61
CA TYR A 10 -10.24 -4.85 1.32
C TYR A 10 -9.33 -4.41 2.46
N PRO A 11 -8.24 -5.17 2.73
CA PRO A 11 -7.14 -4.64 3.53
C PRO A 11 -6.53 -3.46 2.78
N ARG A 12 -6.28 -2.39 3.54
CA ARG A 12 -5.57 -1.22 3.07
C ARG A 12 -4.10 -1.37 3.41
N PHE A 13 -3.21 -1.07 2.47
CA PHE A 13 -1.78 -1.03 2.70
C PHE A 13 -1.33 0.42 2.84
N ILE A 14 -0.54 0.72 3.87
CA ILE A 14 0.06 2.03 4.12
C ILE A 14 1.57 1.85 4.11
N PHE A 15 2.25 2.44 3.13
CA PHE A 15 3.68 2.30 2.93
C PHE A 15 4.40 3.54 3.47
N ASN A 16 4.98 3.41 4.66
CA ASN A 16 5.66 4.50 5.36
C ASN A 16 7.15 4.50 5.02
N ILE A 17 7.60 5.50 4.26
CA ILE A 17 9.00 5.61 3.82
C ILE A 17 9.77 6.41 4.87
N SER A 18 10.99 5.93 5.19
CA SER A 18 11.84 6.51 6.22
C SER A 18 12.24 7.98 5.98
N ASN A 19 12.07 8.48 4.75
CA ASN A 19 12.31 9.88 4.39
C ASN A 19 11.14 10.82 4.74
N GLY A 20 10.09 10.31 5.40
CA GLY A 20 8.90 11.08 5.77
C GLY A 20 7.78 11.04 4.74
N ASN A 21 8.01 10.47 3.56
CA ASN A 21 6.95 10.26 2.57
C ASN A 21 6.16 8.99 2.92
N CYS A 22 4.90 8.95 2.50
CA CYS A 22 4.15 7.70 2.47
C CYS A 22 3.11 7.72 1.37
N PHE A 23 2.61 6.54 1.04
CA PHE A 23 1.46 6.38 0.16
C PHE A 23 0.62 5.21 0.64
N SER A 24 -0.65 5.18 0.23
CA SER A 24 -1.56 4.12 0.63
C SER A 24 -2.39 3.60 -0.53
N THR A 25 -2.78 2.34 -0.47
CA THR A 25 -3.69 1.77 -1.47
C THR A 25 -4.47 0.57 -0.94
N ALA A 26 -5.69 0.41 -1.46
CA ALA A 26 -6.49 -0.80 -1.34
C ALA A 26 -6.84 -1.38 -2.74
N ASP A 27 -6.13 -0.92 -3.77
CA ASP A 27 -6.35 -1.33 -5.16
C ASP A 27 -5.31 -2.37 -5.61
N LEU A 28 -5.81 -3.52 -6.05
CA LEU A 28 -4.99 -4.61 -6.59
C LEU A 28 -4.17 -4.16 -7.80
N GLU A 29 -4.68 -3.20 -8.57
CA GLU A 29 -3.98 -2.63 -9.72
C GLU A 29 -2.72 -1.87 -9.28
N VAL A 30 -2.83 -1.04 -8.23
CA VAL A 30 -1.69 -0.31 -7.66
C VAL A 30 -0.68 -1.27 -7.04
N LEU A 31 -1.15 -2.33 -6.37
CA LEU A 31 -0.26 -3.38 -5.85
C LEU A 31 0.53 -4.12 -6.94
N ASN A 32 0.06 -4.15 -8.19
CA ASN A 32 0.83 -4.74 -9.30
C ASN A 32 2.08 -3.92 -9.66
N ASN A 33 2.16 -2.66 -9.23
CA ASN A 33 3.35 -1.82 -9.40
C ASN A 33 4.46 -2.17 -8.39
N ILE A 34 4.17 -3.05 -7.42
CA ILE A 34 5.13 -3.48 -6.40
C ILE A 34 5.68 -4.86 -6.77
N LYS A 35 7.00 -4.96 -6.88
CA LYS A 35 7.71 -6.20 -7.27
C LYS A 35 8.79 -6.54 -6.27
N GLU A 36 8.96 -7.82 -5.97
CA GLU A 36 10.08 -8.30 -5.17
C GLU A 36 11.32 -8.53 -6.04
N LYS A 37 12.48 -8.03 -5.62
CA LYS A 37 13.73 -8.20 -6.36
C LYS A 37 14.09 -9.69 -6.45
N GLY A 38 14.33 -10.18 -7.67
CA GLY A 38 14.66 -11.58 -7.94
C GLY A 38 13.45 -12.52 -8.06
N ARG A 39 12.22 -12.03 -7.89
CA ARG A 39 11.01 -12.84 -8.04
C ARG A 39 10.42 -12.73 -9.44
N LYS A 40 10.17 -13.87 -10.07
CA LYS A 40 9.41 -13.96 -11.33
C LYS A 40 7.92 -14.10 -11.03
N GLY A 41 7.26 -13.02 -10.61
CA GLY A 41 5.82 -13.03 -10.35
C GLY A 41 5.32 -11.84 -9.53
N LYS A 42 3.99 -11.76 -9.37
CA LYS A 42 3.35 -10.75 -8.52
C LYS A 42 3.75 -10.96 -7.06
N ILE A 43 3.87 -9.85 -6.34
CA ILE A 43 3.98 -9.90 -4.89
C ILE A 43 2.68 -10.48 -4.31
N ASN A 44 2.79 -11.42 -3.39
CA ASN A 44 1.64 -12.03 -2.72
C ASN A 44 1.80 -12.09 -1.19
N ASN A 45 2.92 -11.56 -0.68
CA ASN A 45 3.17 -11.37 0.73
C ASN A 45 4.26 -10.30 0.89
N PHE A 46 4.26 -9.67 2.07
CA PHE A 46 5.33 -8.79 2.52
C PHE A 46 6.05 -9.46 3.69
N LYS A 47 7.38 -9.35 3.72
CA LYS A 47 8.22 -9.86 4.82
C LYS A 47 9.26 -8.84 5.22
N LYS A 48 9.55 -8.75 6.52
CA LYS A 48 10.68 -7.97 7.02
C LYS A 48 11.98 -8.42 6.37
N GLY A 49 12.80 -7.46 5.94
CA GLY A 49 14.05 -7.67 5.21
C GLY A 49 13.90 -7.87 3.70
N GLN A 50 12.66 -8.01 3.18
CA GLN A 50 12.41 -8.15 1.74
C GLN A 50 12.81 -6.86 1.02
N ILE A 51 13.40 -7.01 -0.17
CA ILE A 51 13.70 -5.90 -1.07
C ILE A 51 12.61 -5.84 -2.14
N ILE A 52 11.89 -4.73 -2.16
CA ILE A 52 10.82 -4.47 -3.12
C ILE A 52 11.18 -3.27 -3.99
N SER A 53 10.67 -3.26 -5.21
CA SER A 53 10.72 -2.14 -6.11
C SER A 53 9.31 -1.66 -6.38
N ILE A 54 9.10 -0.34 -6.32
CA ILE A 54 7.81 0.30 -6.55
C ILE A 54 7.96 1.16 -7.80
N SER A 55 7.11 0.91 -8.80
CA SER A 55 6.98 1.76 -9.98
C SER A 55 5.99 2.89 -9.71
N GLU A 56 6.43 4.13 -9.87
CA GLU A 56 5.66 5.34 -9.60
C GLU A 56 5.86 6.36 -10.73
N ILE A 57 4.93 7.30 -10.88
CA ILE A 57 5.02 8.35 -11.90
C ILE A 57 5.56 9.62 -11.21
N ASN A 58 6.66 10.16 -11.72
CA ASN A 58 7.24 11.40 -11.20
C ASN A 58 6.49 12.65 -11.70
N GLU A 59 6.90 13.83 -11.24
CA GLU A 59 6.32 15.13 -11.62
C GLU A 59 6.37 15.42 -13.13
N ASN A 60 7.30 14.77 -13.85
CA ASN A 60 7.46 14.90 -15.31
C ASN A 60 6.65 13.87 -16.10
N ALA A 61 5.74 13.14 -15.44
CA ALA A 61 4.97 12.03 -16.01
C ALA A 61 5.82 10.84 -16.50
N GLU A 62 7.04 10.70 -15.99
CA GLU A 62 7.93 9.58 -16.30
C GLU A 62 7.79 8.46 -15.25
N ASN A 63 7.87 7.21 -15.71
CA ASN A 63 7.85 6.06 -14.82
C ASN A 63 9.24 5.88 -14.20
N ILE A 64 9.31 6.04 -12.89
CA ILE A 64 10.52 5.80 -12.10
C ILE A 64 10.32 4.56 -11.25
N VAL A 65 11.43 3.85 -10.98
CA VAL A 65 11.43 2.67 -10.12
C VAL A 65 12.34 2.94 -8.94
N LYS A 66 11.77 2.99 -7.74
CA LYS A 66 12.53 3.11 -6.50
C LYS A 66 12.58 1.77 -5.78
N THR A 67 13.70 1.48 -5.13
CA THR A 67 13.95 0.22 -4.43
C THR A 67 13.99 0.45 -2.93
N TYR A 68 13.25 -0.38 -2.20
CA TYR A 68 13.05 -0.27 -0.77
C TYR A 68 13.34 -1.56 -0.04
N LYS A 69 13.78 -1.45 1.21
CA LYS A 69 13.81 -2.55 2.17
C LYS A 69 12.59 -2.46 3.08
N VAL A 70 11.88 -3.57 3.24
CA VAL A 70 10.82 -3.68 4.24
C VAL A 70 11.47 -3.80 5.62
N LEU A 71 11.30 -2.80 6.47
CA LEU A 71 11.85 -2.77 7.83
C LEU A 71 10.93 -3.43 8.84
N GLU A 72 9.63 -3.24 8.68
CA GLU A 72 8.62 -3.59 9.67
C GLU A 72 7.25 -3.70 9.01
N ILE A 73 6.41 -4.58 9.56
CA ILE A 73 5.04 -4.77 9.11
C ILE A 73 4.17 -4.84 10.37
N GLU A 74 3.19 -3.95 10.45
CA GLU A 74 2.23 -3.90 11.54
C GLU A 74 0.81 -3.99 10.98
N ILE A 75 -0.08 -4.65 11.72
CA ILE A 75 -1.48 -4.77 11.35
C ILE A 75 -2.30 -3.97 12.35
N GLY A 76 -2.97 -2.93 11.86
CA GLY A 76 -3.93 -2.13 12.62
C GLY A 76 -5.35 -2.60 12.31
N GLU A 77 -6.07 -3.00 13.36
CA GLU A 77 -7.52 -3.17 13.25
C GLU A 77 -8.19 -1.79 13.31
N ILE A 78 -9.00 -1.46 12.30
CA ILE A 78 -9.85 -0.26 12.37
C ILE A 78 -11.02 -0.60 13.30
N LYS A 79 -10.81 -0.46 14.61
CA LYS A 79 -11.91 -0.56 15.58
C LYS A 79 -12.78 0.68 15.44
N TYR A 80 -13.72 0.64 14.48
CA TYR A 80 -14.93 1.45 14.42
C TYR A 80 -14.80 2.88 15.00
N GLU A 81 -13.92 3.71 14.43
CA GLU A 81 -14.13 5.16 14.47
C GLU A 81 -15.16 5.49 13.38
N ILE A 82 -16.42 5.29 13.77
CA ILE A 82 -17.60 5.45 12.92
C ILE A 82 -17.98 6.93 12.72
N ASP A 83 -17.28 7.86 13.39
CA ASP A 83 -17.61 9.29 13.35
C ASP A 83 -16.98 10.03 12.15
N GLU A 84 -15.91 9.49 11.52
CA GLU A 84 -15.31 10.10 10.32
C GLU A 84 -15.95 9.66 9.00
N LYS A 85 -16.94 8.75 9.05
CA LYS A 85 -17.61 8.15 7.87
C LYS A 85 -18.59 9.08 7.14
N LYS A 86 -18.31 10.39 7.06
CA LYS A 86 -19.08 11.27 6.18
C LYS A 86 -18.47 11.47 4.80
N TYR A 87 -17.16 11.26 4.63
CA TYR A 87 -16.49 11.57 3.36
C TYR A 87 -15.51 10.51 2.83
N GLY A 88 -15.36 9.35 3.48
CA GLY A 88 -14.46 8.29 2.99
C GLY A 88 -12.97 8.67 3.00
N ILE A 89 -12.62 9.77 3.68
CA ILE A 89 -11.25 10.25 3.89
C ILE A 89 -10.83 9.80 5.29
N ASN A 90 -9.69 9.13 5.41
CA ASN A 90 -9.11 8.72 6.68
C ASN A 90 -7.91 9.60 7.01
N LEU A 91 -7.73 9.94 8.28
CA LEU A 91 -6.66 10.85 8.71
C LEU A 91 -5.25 10.30 8.45
N ASN A 92 -5.10 8.98 8.27
CA ASN A 92 -3.85 8.33 7.88
C ASN A 92 -3.57 8.42 6.36
N ASP A 93 -4.44 9.08 5.59
CA ASP A 93 -4.28 9.27 4.15
C ASP A 93 -3.20 10.34 3.88
N CYS A 94 -1.97 9.91 3.58
CA CYS A 94 -0.93 10.83 3.12
C CYS A 94 -1.02 11.13 1.63
N GLU A 95 -1.08 10.09 0.79
CA GLU A 95 -1.32 10.21 -0.65
C GLU A 95 -2.24 9.05 -1.09
N ASN A 96 -3.47 9.38 -1.49
CA ASN A 96 -4.46 8.39 -1.90
C ASN A 96 -4.25 7.99 -3.35
N SER A 97 -3.84 6.74 -3.55
CA SER A 97 -3.77 6.09 -4.86
C SER A 97 -4.89 5.05 -4.95
N GLY A 98 -6.06 5.43 -5.47
CA GLY A 98 -7.11 4.47 -5.77
C GLY A 98 -8.55 4.96 -5.70
N LYS A 99 -9.48 3.99 -5.79
CA LYS A 99 -10.93 4.19 -5.65
C LYS A 99 -11.37 4.17 -4.19
N ASP A 100 -12.42 4.93 -3.88
CA ASP A 100 -13.07 4.91 -2.56
C ASP A 100 -13.60 3.52 -2.23
N LYS A 101 -13.17 2.97 -1.09
CA LYS A 101 -13.62 1.67 -0.58
C LYS A 101 -13.80 1.73 0.93
N ILE A 102 -14.65 0.87 1.48
CA ILE A 102 -14.77 0.70 2.92
C ILE A 102 -13.68 -0.27 3.37
N TRP A 103 -12.78 0.17 4.25
CA TRP A 103 -11.67 -0.63 4.77
C TRP A 103 -12.02 -1.25 6.12
N LEU A 104 -11.58 -2.49 6.35
CA LEU A 104 -11.73 -3.19 7.65
C LEU A 104 -10.42 -3.30 8.43
N MET A 105 -9.29 -3.14 7.75
CA MET A 105 -7.96 -3.40 8.29
C MET A 105 -6.93 -2.57 7.56
N GLU A 106 -5.97 -2.03 8.31
CA GLU A 106 -4.79 -1.35 7.76
C GLU A 106 -3.55 -2.21 8.02
N ILE A 107 -2.71 -2.34 7.00
CA ILE A 107 -1.42 -3.01 7.04
C ILE A 107 -0.36 -1.95 6.81
N PHE A 108 0.33 -1.58 7.87
CA PHE A 108 1.43 -0.62 7.83
C PHE A 108 2.71 -1.35 7.45
N ILE A 109 3.37 -0.87 6.39
CA ILE A 109 4.62 -1.42 5.88
C ILE A 109 5.66 -0.31 5.92
N LYS A 110 6.61 -0.43 6.84
CA LYS A 110 7.70 0.54 6.96
C LYS A 110 8.80 0.21 5.96
N LEU A 111 9.20 1.20 5.18
CA LEU A 111 10.14 1.09 4.08
C LEU A 111 11.37 1.99 4.31
N GLU A 112 12.53 1.49 3.91
CA GLU A 112 13.77 2.26 3.81
C GLU A 112 14.16 2.33 2.34
N LEU A 113 14.35 3.55 1.81
CA LEU A 113 14.83 3.74 0.45
C LEU A 113 16.30 3.31 0.36
N ILE A 114 16.63 2.49 -0.63
CA ILE A 114 17.99 1.99 -0.85
C ILE A 114 18.58 2.55 -2.16
N GLU A 115 17.76 2.67 -3.21
CA GLU A 115 18.16 3.08 -4.56
C GLU A 115 17.00 3.72 -5.32
#